data_AF-A0A6G0YR14-F1
#
_entry.id   AF-A0A6G0YR14-F1
#
_cell.length_a   1.000
_cell.length_b   1.000
_cell.length_c   1.000
_cell.angle_alpha   90.00
_cell.angle_beta   90.00
_cell.angle_gamma   90.00
#
_symmetry.space_group_name_H-M   'P 1'
#
loop_
_entity.id
_entity.type
_entity.pdbx_description
1 polymer ?
#
loop_
_entity_poly.entity_id
_entity_poly.type
_entity_poly.pdbx_seq_one_letter_code
_entity_poly.pdbx_strand_id
1 'polypeptide(L)'
;MSSCRNVVSLTDLIPFVSQLKEMFFKWLTLDNFNRERLKFIIEQNKNTEVKTMVLALEQWDHFQNYGAPGVEMEFVSCDNNTLHEVLGSSIVLNELILEMDCQKY
;
A
#
# COMPACT_ATOMS: atom_id res chain seq x y z
N MET A 1 13.70 -16.11 -3.53
CA MET A 1 12.34 -15.61 -3.80
C MET A 1 12.16 -14.37 -2.94
N SER A 2 11.78 -13.22 -3.50
CA SER A 2 11.64 -11.98 -2.74
C SER A 2 10.42 -12.06 -1.80
N SER A 3 10.61 -11.66 -0.55
CA SER A 3 9.68 -11.79 0.58
C SER A 3 8.49 -10.83 0.48
N CYS A 4 8.59 -9.80 -0.36
CA CYS A 4 7.55 -8.78 -0.57
C CYS A 4 6.37 -9.22 -1.45
N ARG A 5 6.37 -10.45 -1.97
CA ARG A 5 5.32 -10.91 -2.89
C ARG A 5 3.99 -11.24 -2.22
N ASN A 6 3.93 -11.28 -0.90
CA ASN A 6 2.71 -11.65 -0.19
C ASN A 6 1.99 -10.42 0.38
N VAL A 7 0.72 -10.25 0.00
CA VAL A 7 -0.18 -9.20 0.49
C VAL A 7 -0.24 -9.18 2.02
N VAL A 8 -0.21 -10.36 2.66
CA VAL A 8 -0.24 -10.48 4.13
C VAL A 8 1.00 -9.82 4.75
N SER A 9 2.19 -10.13 4.24
CA SER A 9 3.45 -9.56 4.75
C SER A 9 3.52 -8.05 4.58
N LEU A 10 3.01 -7.52 3.47
CA LEU A 10 2.92 -6.07 3.28
C LEU A 10 1.89 -5.43 4.21
N THR A 11 0.73 -6.09 4.40
CA THR A 11 -0.32 -5.63 5.31
C THR A 11 0.20 -5.46 6.73
N ASP A 12 0.98 -6.43 7.22
CA ASP A 12 1.57 -6.39 8.56
C ASP A 12 2.63 -5.29 8.72
N LEU A 13 3.29 -4.87 7.62
CA LEU A 13 4.31 -3.81 7.63
C LEU A 13 3.72 -2.39 7.65
N ILE A 14 2.48 -2.21 7.21
CA ILE A 14 1.83 -0.89 7.10
C ILE A 14 1.92 -0.06 8.39
N PRO A 15 1.61 -0.59 9.59
CA PRO A 15 1.69 0.21 10.82
C PRO A 15 3.12 0.58 11.23
N PHE A 16 4.14 -0.15 10.77
CA PHE A 16 5.53 -0.02 11.25
C PHE A 16 6.45 0.73 10.29
N VAL A 17 6.19 0.68 8.99
CA VAL A 17 7.01 1.36 7.97
C VAL A 17 6.39 2.73 7.67
N SER A 18 7.11 3.82 7.98
CA SER A 18 6.60 5.19 7.84
C SER A 18 6.04 5.48 6.44
N GLN A 19 6.74 5.10 5.37
CA GLN A 19 6.22 5.31 4.01
C GLN A 19 4.94 4.52 3.74
N LEU A 20 4.82 3.27 4.20
CA LEU A 20 3.58 2.51 4.03
C LEU A 20 2.42 3.11 4.80
N LYS A 21 2.70 3.61 6.01
CA LYS A 21 1.71 4.33 6.82
C LYS A 21 1.23 5.61 6.13
N GLU A 22 2.13 6.39 5.55
CA GLU A 22 1.78 7.56 4.75
C GLU A 22 0.97 7.18 3.50
N MET A 23 1.34 6.10 2.82
CA MET A 23 0.58 5.58 1.68
C MET A 23 -0.81 5.13 2.08
N PHE A 24 -0.96 4.52 3.26
CA PHE A 24 -2.27 4.18 3.80
C PHE A 24 -3.11 5.43 4.08
N PHE A 25 -2.55 6.49 4.65
CA PHE A 25 -3.28 7.75 4.82
C PHE A 25 -3.71 8.35 3.48
N LYS A 26 -2.85 8.32 2.45
CA LYS A 26 -3.23 8.76 1.10
C LYS A 26 -4.36 7.91 0.53
N TRP A 27 -4.30 6.59 0.66
CA TRP A 27 -5.40 5.69 0.28
C TRP A 27 -6.72 6.07 0.95
N LEU A 28 -6.70 6.38 2.25
CA LEU A 28 -7.90 6.79 2.99
C LEU A 28 -8.50 8.10 2.48
N THR A 29 -7.70 9.02 1.92
CA THR A 29 -8.21 10.26 1.31
C THR A 29 -8.88 10.07 -0.04
N LEU A 30 -8.66 8.94 -0.71
CA LEU A 30 -9.31 8.64 -1.99
C LEU A 30 -10.76 8.23 -1.75
N ASP A 31 -11.69 8.85 -2.46
CA ASP A 31 -13.08 8.37 -2.55
C ASP A 31 -13.18 7.05 -3.36
N ASN A 32 -14.35 6.41 -3.31
CA ASN A 32 -14.55 5.13 -4.02
C ASN A 32 -14.27 5.24 -5.52
N PHE A 33 -14.60 6.37 -6.16
CA PHE A 33 -14.35 6.57 -7.59
C PHE A 33 -12.85 6.57 -7.90
N ASN A 34 -12.05 7.33 -7.13
CA ASN A 34 -10.61 7.40 -7.30
C ASN A 34 -9.93 6.09 -6.90
N ARG A 35 -10.43 5.35 -5.91
CA ARG A 35 -9.92 4.01 -5.59
C ARG A 35 -10.11 3.03 -6.75
N GLU A 36 -11.30 3.00 -7.35
CA GLU A 36 -11.56 2.14 -8.52
C GLU A 36 -10.76 2.56 -9.75
N ARG A 37 -10.60 3.87 -9.98
CA ARG A 37 -9.71 4.38 -11.05
C ARG A 37 -8.25 3.99 -10.82
N LEU A 38 -7.76 4.09 -9.60
CA LEU A 38 -6.40 3.69 -9.23
C LEU A 38 -6.19 2.19 -9.47
N LYS A 39 -7.14 1.35 -9.03
CA LYS A 39 -7.12 -0.10 -9.30
C LYS A 39 -7.05 -0.39 -10.79
N PHE A 40 -7.86 0.29 -11.60
CA PHE A 40 -7.83 0.14 -13.06
C PHE A 40 -6.46 0.48 -13.67
N ILE A 41 -5.85 1.60 -13.26
CA ILE A 41 -4.51 2.01 -13.73
C ILE A 41 -3.46 0.96 -13.33
N ILE A 42 -3.55 0.43 -12.12
CA ILE A 42 -2.62 -0.57 -11.59
C ILE A 42 -2.76 -1.92 -12.28
N GLU A 43 -3.96 -2.34 -12.66
CA GLU A 43 -4.15 -3.55 -13.48
C GLU A 43 -3.45 -3.46 -14.84
N GLN A 44 -3.27 -2.24 -15.37
CA GLN A 44 -2.51 -2.00 -16.60
C GLN A 44 -1.01 -1.77 -16.36
N ASN A 45 -0.57 -1.70 -15.10
CA ASN A 45 0.82 -1.44 -14.73
C ASN A 45 1.65 -2.73 -14.81
N LYS A 46 2.84 -2.64 -15.41
CA LYS A 46 3.76 -3.78 -15.52
C LYS A 46 4.41 -4.15 -14.18
N ASN A 47 4.40 -3.23 -13.22
CA ASN A 47 4.93 -3.46 -11.87
C ASN A 47 3.89 -4.18 -11.00
N THR A 48 4.04 -5.49 -10.87
CA THR A 48 3.17 -6.36 -10.07
C THR A 48 3.26 -6.09 -8.56
N GLU A 49 4.33 -5.45 -8.09
CA GLU A 49 4.51 -5.12 -6.68
C GLU A 49 3.57 -3.98 -6.24
N VAL A 50 3.32 -3.02 -7.14
CA VAL A 50 2.35 -1.94 -6.92
C VAL A 50 0.93 -2.50 -6.72
N LYS A 51 0.57 -3.53 -7.49
CA LYS A 51 -0.70 -4.26 -7.31
C LYS A 51 -0.79 -4.91 -5.94
N THR A 52 0.28 -5.59 -5.53
CA THR A 52 0.34 -6.24 -4.21
C THR A 52 0.22 -5.21 -3.08
N MET A 53 0.81 -4.03 -3.26
CA MET A 53 0.72 -2.93 -2.31
C MET A 53 -0.70 -2.39 -2.18
N VAL A 54 -1.42 -2.14 -3.28
CA VAL A 54 -2.81 -1.67 -3.20
C VAL A 54 -3.74 -2.69 -2.55
N LEU A 55 -3.56 -3.98 -2.84
CA LEU A 55 -4.30 -5.04 -2.14
C LEU A 55 -4.02 -5.04 -0.63
N ALA A 56 -2.77 -4.79 -0.22
CA ALA A 56 -2.41 -4.71 1.20
C ALA A 56 -3.04 -3.49 1.89
N LEU A 57 -3.09 -2.33 1.21
CA LEU A 57 -3.75 -1.13 1.72
C LEU A 57 -5.26 -1.35 1.89
N GLU A 58 -5.90 -1.99 0.92
CA GLU A 58 -7.33 -2.35 0.96
C GLU A 58 -7.62 -3.34 2.10
N GLN A 59 -6.78 -4.37 2.25
CA GLN A 59 -6.91 -5.34 3.32
C GLN A 59 -6.77 -4.68 4.70
N TRP A 60 -5.81 -3.76 4.85
CA TRP A 60 -5.62 -3.01 6.10
C TRP A 60 -6.79 -2.06 6.40
N ASP A 61 -7.33 -1.38 5.39
CA ASP A 61 -8.54 -0.54 5.51
C ASP A 61 -9.73 -1.36 6.02
N HIS A 62 -9.93 -2.56 5.47
CA HIS A 62 -10.94 -3.49 5.96
C HIS A 62 -10.73 -3.87 7.43
N PHE A 63 -9.49 -4.15 7.85
CA PHE A 63 -9.21 -4.48 9.26
C PHE A 63 -9.49 -3.32 10.23
N GLN A 64 -9.31 -2.06 9.82
CA GLN A 64 -9.65 -0.91 10.66
C GLN A 64 -11.18 -0.81 10.90
N ASN A 65 -11.99 -1.19 9.90
CA ASN A 65 -13.45 -1.15 10.00
C ASN A 65 -14.04 -2.21 10.95
N TYR A 66 -13.28 -3.26 11.31
CA TYR A 66 -13.70 -4.30 12.25
C TYR A 66 -13.32 -4.00 13.71
N GLY A 67 -12.94 -2.76 14.01
CA GLY A 67 -12.34 -2.39 15.28
C GLY A 67 -10.89 -2.83 15.26
N ALA A 68 -10.00 -1.86 14.99
CA ALA A 68 -8.57 -2.06 14.91
C ALA A 68 -8.13 -3.11 15.95
N PRO A 69 -7.60 -4.28 15.54
CA PRO A 69 -7.06 -5.18 16.51
C PRO A 69 -6.00 -4.35 17.24
N GLY A 70 -6.20 -4.19 18.55
CA GLY A 70 -5.27 -3.50 19.43
C GLY A 70 -4.02 -4.35 19.50
N VAL A 71 -3.20 -4.27 18.46
CA VAL A 71 -1.99 -5.05 18.40
C VAL A 71 -0.90 -4.17 18.91
N GLU A 72 -0.64 -4.34 20.20
CA GLU A 72 0.72 -4.39 20.71
C GLU A 72 1.47 -5.46 19.89
N MET A 73 1.81 -5.16 18.64
CA MET A 73 2.49 -6.12 17.78
C MET A 73 3.99 -5.91 17.97
N GLU A 74 4.60 -6.92 18.56
CA GLU A 74 6.03 -7.07 18.74
C GLU A 74 6.75 -6.81 17.42
N PHE A 75 7.82 -6.01 17.49
CA PHE A 75 8.70 -5.60 16.40
C PHE A 75 8.64 -6.46 15.13
N VAL A 76 8.22 -5.88 14.01
CA VAL A 76 8.34 -6.54 12.71
C VAL A 76 9.79 -6.46 12.24
N SER A 77 10.45 -7.61 12.15
CA SER A 77 11.77 -7.74 11.52
C SER A 77 11.60 -7.90 10.01
N CYS A 78 12.04 -6.91 9.24
CA CYS A 78 12.07 -6.93 7.78
C CYS A 78 13.52 -6.89 7.29
N ASP A 79 13.89 -7.73 6.32
CA ASP A 79 15.23 -7.67 5.74
C ASP A 79 15.39 -6.45 4.81
N ASN A 80 16.63 -5.99 4.63
CA ASN A 80 16.92 -4.76 3.90
C ASN A 80 16.51 -4.81 2.41
N ASN A 81 16.51 -5.99 1.78
CA ASN A 81 16.14 -6.11 0.37
C ASN A 81 14.63 -5.97 0.21
N THR A 82 13.88 -6.66 1.07
CA THR A 82 12.42 -6.53 1.20
C THR A 82 12.04 -5.08 1.46
N LEU A 83 12.69 -4.42 2.43
CA LEU A 83 12.44 -3.01 2.70
C LEU A 83 12.68 -2.13 1.46
N HIS A 84 13.79 -2.33 0.74
CA HIS A 84 14.08 -1.56 -0.46
C HIS A 84 13.03 -1.75 -1.58
N GLU A 85 12.55 -2.97 -1.79
CA GLU A 85 11.47 -3.27 -2.75
C GLU A 85 10.14 -2.58 -2.35
N VAL A 86 9.77 -2.64 -1.07
CA VAL A 86 8.61 -1.90 -0.53
C VAL A 86 8.73 -0.43 -0.84
N LEU A 87 9.88 0.17 -0.52
CA LEU A 87 10.09 1.60 -0.71
C LEU A 87 10.01 1.98 -2.18
N GLY A 88 10.64 1.22 -3.08
CA GLY A 88 10.54 1.43 -4.52
C GLY A 88 9.10 1.40 -5.02
N SER A 89 8.33 0.40 -4.61
CA SER A 89 6.92 0.28 -4.99
C SER A 89 6.03 1.38 -4.41
N SER A 90 6.33 1.85 -3.19
CA SER A 90 5.62 2.96 -2.57
C SER A 90 5.80 4.28 -3.32
N ILE A 91 6.99 4.51 -3.89
CA ILE A 91 7.29 5.69 -4.70
C ILE A 91 6.45 5.66 -5.98
N VAL A 92 6.44 4.54 -6.70
CA VAL A 92 5.66 4.39 -7.93
C VAL A 92 4.17 4.57 -7.66
N LEU A 93 3.64 3.98 -6.59
CA LEU A 93 2.23 4.14 -6.22
C LEU A 93 1.90 5.61 -5.88
N ASN A 94 2.80 6.30 -5.20
CA ASN A 94 2.62 7.71 -4.88
C ASN A 94 2.60 8.59 -6.14
N GLU A 95 3.49 8.33 -7.11
CA GLU A 95 3.51 9.03 -8.39
C GLU A 95 2.19 8.85 -9.15
N LEU A 96 1.64 7.63 -9.20
CA LEU A 96 0.35 7.36 -9.84
C LEU A 96 -0.80 8.13 -9.18
N ILE A 97 -0.84 8.19 -7.85
CA ILE A 97 -1.86 8.96 -7.11
C ILE A 97 -1.74 10.45 -7.43
N LEU A 98 -0.52 10.99 -7.45
CA LEU A 98 -0.26 12.38 -7.78
C LEU A 98 -0.66 12.71 -9.23
N GLU A 99 -0.35 11.84 -10.19
CA GLU A 99 -0.77 12.00 -11.58
C GLU A 99 -2.30 12.03 -11.72
N MET A 100 -3.00 11.17 -10.98
CA MET A 100 -4.47 11.15 -10.96
C MET A 100 -5.06 12.47 -10.43
N ASP A 101 -4.45 13.06 -9.41
CA ASP A 101 -4.88 14.33 -8.84
C ASP A 101 -4.56 15.52 -9.76
N CYS A 102 -3.41 15.51 -10.45
CA CYS A 102 -3.07 16.50 -11.46
C CYS A 102 -4.06 16.50 -12.65
N GLN A 103 -4.63 15.35 -13.00
CA GLN A 103 -5.62 15.21 -14.07
C GLN A 103 -7.04 15.69 -13.69
N LYS A 104 -7.27 16.12 -12.45
CA LYS A 104 -8.56 16.70 -12.03
C LYS A 104 -8.70 18.19 -12.38
N TYR A 105 -7.61 18.84 -12.81
CA TYR A 105 -7.54 20.25 -13.19
C TYR A 105 -7.14 20.40 -14.66
#